data_AF-A0A010IX31-F1
#
_entry.id   AF-A0A010IX31-F1
#
_cell.length_a   1.000
_cell.length_b   1.000
_cell.length_c   1.000
_cell.angle_alpha   90.00
_cell.angle_beta   90.00
_cell.angle_gamma   90.00
#
_symmetry.space_group_name_H-M   'P 1'
#
loop_
_entity.id
_entity.type
_entity.pdbx_description
1 polymer ?
#
loop_
_entity_poly.entity_id
_entity_poly.type
_entity_poly.pdbx_seq_one_letter_code
_entity_poly.pdbx_strand_id
1 'polypeptide(L)'
;MLKIDDLVAYLHKKGTFVEQINKHVICFEQKFYLDDGCSQNVKLEVHSIEGKLQVKAANNRFPSFCPTRHINYGGFFCLGLDSDIAKLSIKQWIVIVQEFLVAQHECEISKKWPTKQWAHGDGAIFQSKVEEHYLAFEKNLLGITLDNLQVKEIGIKKEILYHIYFEGNLILVGNKEKVLNKRYSCICDAYSLKKHRSIGKCSSKCAQIIYTVAINDFLRAKAEREFWDSFISSGKVECCNSMKDCELNCLLGGCNVDS
;
A
#
# COMPACT_ATOMS: atom_id res chain seq x y z
N MET A 1 -13.50 14.67 -8.09
CA MET A 1 -12.20 15.12 -7.54
C MET A 1 -12.50 16.05 -6.39
N LEU A 2 -11.88 15.82 -5.23
CA LEU A 2 -12.10 16.59 -4.01
C LEU A 2 -11.62 18.04 -4.20
N LYS A 3 -12.43 19.02 -3.83
CA LYS A 3 -12.07 20.45 -3.89
C LYS A 3 -12.05 21.07 -2.50
N ILE A 4 -11.19 22.07 -2.32
CA ILE A 4 -11.04 22.76 -1.03
C ILE A 4 -12.34 23.51 -0.66
N ASP A 5 -13.04 24.09 -1.63
CA ASP A 5 -14.31 24.79 -1.39
C ASP A 5 -15.40 23.83 -0.89
N ASP A 6 -15.46 22.61 -1.44
CA ASP A 6 -16.39 21.58 -0.99
C ASP A 6 -16.06 21.12 0.43
N LEU A 7 -14.77 21.08 0.79
CA LEU A 7 -14.31 20.79 2.15
C LEU A 7 -14.72 21.90 3.12
N VAL A 8 -14.46 23.16 2.78
CA VAL A 8 -14.83 24.33 3.59
C VAL A 8 -16.34 24.36 3.83
N ALA A 9 -17.14 24.17 2.78
CA ALA A 9 -18.61 24.11 2.89
C ALA A 9 -19.07 22.97 3.80
N TYR A 10 -18.45 21.79 3.68
CA TYR A 10 -18.74 20.64 4.56
C TYR A 10 -18.41 20.95 6.03
N LEU A 11 -17.25 21.53 6.31
CA LEU A 11 -16.80 21.87 7.67
C LEU A 11 -17.70 22.92 8.32
N HIS A 12 -18.09 23.97 7.59
CA HIS A 12 -19.05 24.96 8.09
C HIS A 12 -20.42 24.34 8.40
N LYS A 13 -20.91 23.44 7.54
CA LYS A 13 -22.16 22.70 7.79
C LYS A 13 -22.08 21.85 9.06
N LYS A 14 -20.89 21.43 9.47
CA LYS A 14 -20.64 20.69 10.71
C LYS A 14 -20.37 21.58 11.92
N GLY A 15 -20.40 22.91 11.77
CA GLY A 15 -20.10 23.85 12.83
C GLY A 15 -18.60 23.92 13.19
N THR A 16 -17.72 23.41 12.32
CA THR A 16 -16.28 23.48 12.51
C THR A 16 -15.77 24.84 12.06
N PHE A 17 -15.02 25.52 12.92
CA PHE A 17 -14.31 26.75 12.55
C PHE A 17 -13.16 26.43 11.58
N VAL A 18 -13.08 27.20 10.49
CA VAL A 18 -12.05 27.07 9.47
C VAL A 18 -11.28 28.38 9.39
N GLU A 19 -9.97 28.29 9.58
CA GLU A 19 -9.02 29.37 9.38
C GLU A 19 -8.52 29.32 7.93
N GLN A 20 -8.96 30.26 7.09
CA GLN A 20 -8.47 30.37 5.71
C GLN A 20 -7.13 31.12 5.71
N ILE A 21 -6.04 30.43 5.40
CA ILE A 21 -4.70 31.04 5.32
C ILE A 21 -4.53 31.75 3.98
N ASN A 22 -4.92 31.07 2.88
CA ASN A 22 -4.98 31.63 1.53
C ASN A 22 -5.92 30.78 0.67
N LYS A 23 -6.14 31.13 -0.60
CA LYS A 23 -7.05 30.42 -1.52
C LYS A 23 -6.78 28.91 -1.71
N HIS A 24 -5.62 28.40 -1.31
CA HIS A 24 -5.23 27.00 -1.46
C HIS A 24 -4.92 26.31 -0.14
N VAL A 25 -4.97 27.02 0.99
CA VAL A 25 -4.58 26.48 2.30
C VAL A 25 -5.59 26.88 3.37
N ILE A 26 -6.09 25.88 4.09
CA ILE A 26 -6.96 26.05 5.25
C ILE A 26 -6.41 25.31 6.46
N CYS A 27 -6.79 25.77 7.65
CA CYS A 27 -6.55 25.10 8.91
C CYS A 27 -7.86 24.88 9.68
N PHE A 28 -8.01 23.74 10.35
CA PHE A 28 -9.14 23.47 11.23
C PHE A 28 -8.81 22.41 12.28
N GLU A 29 -9.56 22.37 13.38
CA GLU A 29 -9.45 21.33 14.40
C GLU A 29 -10.26 20.09 13.99
N GLN A 30 -9.60 18.94 13.91
CA GLN A 30 -10.25 17.66 13.66
C GLN A 30 -10.33 16.85 14.96
N LYS A 31 -11.56 16.68 15.44
CA LYS A 31 -11.87 15.75 16.54
C LYS A 31 -11.96 14.32 16.02
N PHE A 32 -11.39 13.37 16.74
CA PHE A 32 -11.55 11.93 16.50
C PHE A 32 -11.69 11.19 17.83
N TYR A 33 -12.17 9.95 17.77
CA TYR A 33 -12.47 9.11 18.93
C TYR A 33 -11.61 7.86 18.90
N LEU A 34 -11.15 7.45 20.08
CA LEU A 34 -10.41 6.22 20.31
C LEU A 34 -11.38 5.10 20.70
N ASP A 35 -10.90 3.85 20.73
CA ASP A 35 -11.70 2.67 21.05
C ASP A 35 -12.29 2.69 22.47
N ASP A 36 -11.64 3.39 23.40
CA ASP A 36 -12.12 3.60 24.78
C ASP A 36 -13.19 4.71 24.88
N GLY A 37 -13.58 5.32 23.75
CA GLY A 37 -14.53 6.42 23.68
C GLY A 37 -13.94 7.80 24.02
N CYS A 38 -12.67 7.87 24.41
CA CYS A 38 -11.99 9.15 24.62
C CYS A 38 -11.85 9.88 23.29
N SER A 39 -11.91 11.21 23.34
CA SER A 39 -11.71 12.04 22.16
C SER A 39 -10.41 12.78 22.19
N GLN A 40 -9.77 12.88 21.03
CA GLN A 40 -8.59 13.69 20.78
C GLN A 40 -8.89 14.75 19.72
N ASN A 41 -8.11 15.83 19.71
CA ASN A 41 -8.19 16.88 18.70
C ASN A 41 -6.81 17.11 18.10
N VAL A 42 -6.75 17.29 16.78
CA VAL A 42 -5.53 17.67 16.07
C VAL A 42 -5.87 18.81 15.11
N LYS A 43 -5.09 19.90 15.19
CA LYS A 43 -5.12 20.96 14.18
C LYS A 43 -4.53 20.43 12.88
N LEU A 44 -5.33 20.43 11.81
CA LEU A 44 -4.93 20.02 10.47
C LEU A 44 -4.69 21.23 9.59
N GLU A 45 -3.73 21.10 8.68
CA GLU A 45 -3.44 22.04 7.60
C GLU A 45 -3.68 21.30 6.27
N VAL A 46 -4.63 21.79 5.47
CA VAL A 46 -5.02 21.19 4.19
C VAL A 46 -4.63 22.10 3.04
N HIS A 47 -3.93 21.51 2.06
CA HIS A 47 -3.42 22.15 0.86
C HIS A 47 -4.17 21.63 -0.36
N SER A 48 -4.56 22.54 -1.25
CA SER A 48 -5.04 22.21 -2.59
C SER A 48 -3.89 22.35 -3.59
N ILE A 49 -3.25 21.24 -3.94
CA ILE A 49 -2.10 21.18 -4.85
C ILE A 49 -2.48 20.34 -6.06
N GLU A 50 -2.32 20.90 -7.27
CA GLU A 50 -2.63 20.21 -8.54
C GLU A 50 -4.04 19.58 -8.59
N GLY A 51 -5.02 20.21 -7.94
CA GLY A 51 -6.39 19.73 -7.86
C GLY A 51 -6.62 18.57 -6.87
N LYS A 52 -5.62 18.22 -6.05
CA LYS A 52 -5.74 17.23 -4.98
C LYS A 52 -5.70 17.93 -3.62
N LEU A 53 -6.38 17.33 -2.64
CA LEU A 53 -6.24 17.72 -1.24
C LEU A 53 -5.12 16.92 -0.60
N GLN A 54 -4.11 17.61 -0.10
CA GLN A 54 -3.06 17.07 0.76
C GLN A 54 -3.26 17.60 2.17
N VAL A 55 -3.09 16.76 3.18
CA VAL A 55 -3.32 17.13 4.58
C VAL A 55 -2.12 16.75 5.42
N LYS A 56 -1.78 17.59 6.40
CA LYS A 56 -0.79 17.33 7.43
C LYS A 56 -1.29 17.85 8.78
N ALA A 57 -0.67 17.41 9.87
CA ALA A 57 -0.88 18.05 11.16
C ALA A 57 -0.13 19.38 11.22
N ALA A 58 -0.75 20.39 11.81
CA ALA A 58 -0.11 21.69 12.05
C ALA A 58 0.90 21.60 13.21
N ASN A 59 1.70 22.66 13.37
CA ASN A 59 2.65 22.84 14.49
C ASN A 59 3.67 21.71 14.64
N ASN A 60 4.01 21.01 13.55
CA ASN A 60 4.95 19.87 13.56
C ASN A 60 4.57 18.80 14.59
N ARG A 61 3.27 18.57 14.80
CA ARG A 61 2.76 17.55 15.75
C ARG A 61 3.26 16.14 15.43
N PHE A 62 3.49 15.85 14.16
CA PHE A 62 4.09 14.61 13.68
C PHE A 62 5.41 14.90 12.93
N PRO A 63 6.28 13.89 12.74
CA PRO A 63 7.52 14.04 11.98
C PRO A 63 7.27 14.64 10.58
N SER A 64 8.25 15.37 10.06
CA SER A 64 8.18 15.94 8.70
C SER A 64 8.31 14.88 7.59
N PHE A 65 8.75 13.67 7.93
CA PHE A 65 8.85 12.50 7.06
C PHE A 65 8.94 11.23 7.91
N CYS A 66 8.14 10.22 7.60
CA CYS A 66 8.26 8.87 8.17
C CYS A 66 7.39 7.89 7.38
N PRO A 67 7.96 7.11 6.43
CA PRO A 67 7.18 6.16 5.64
C PRO A 67 6.46 5.11 6.48
N THR A 68 7.10 4.60 7.55
CA THR A 68 6.46 3.64 8.49
C THR A 68 5.23 4.23 9.21
N ARG A 69 5.17 5.56 9.40
CA ARG A 69 3.97 6.27 9.89
C ARG A 69 3.07 6.75 8.77
N HIS A 70 3.32 6.37 7.52
CA HIS A 70 2.57 6.87 6.35
C HIS A 70 2.61 8.40 6.26
N ILE A 71 3.77 9.01 6.53
CA ILE A 71 4.00 10.45 6.41
C ILE A 71 5.03 10.72 5.32
N ASN A 72 4.60 11.38 4.26
CA ASN A 72 5.40 11.86 3.15
C ASN A 72 6.20 13.11 3.52
N TYR A 73 7.14 13.52 2.66
CA TYR A 73 7.95 14.71 2.88
C TYR A 73 7.08 15.95 3.10
N GLY A 74 7.50 16.79 4.05
CA GLY A 74 6.74 17.99 4.44
C GLY A 74 5.61 17.70 5.44
N GLY A 75 5.51 16.47 5.95
CA GLY A 75 4.53 16.07 6.97
C GLY A 75 3.19 15.62 6.42
N PHE A 76 3.03 15.54 5.10
CA PHE A 76 1.77 15.19 4.45
C PHE A 76 1.41 13.72 4.62
N PHE A 77 0.15 13.43 4.91
CA PHE A 77 -0.33 12.08 5.16
C PHE A 77 -0.44 11.30 3.85
N CYS A 78 0.06 10.07 3.86
CA CYS A 78 -0.23 9.07 2.86
C CYS A 78 -1.54 8.37 3.25
N LEU A 79 -2.66 8.84 2.68
CA LEU A 79 -4.00 8.32 3.01
C LEU A 79 -4.40 7.10 2.18
N GLY A 80 -3.55 6.64 1.27
CA GLY A 80 -3.82 5.53 0.35
C GLY A 80 -3.47 5.88 -1.09
N LEU A 81 -3.95 5.05 -2.03
CA LEU A 81 -3.72 5.23 -3.47
C LEU A 81 -4.48 6.44 -4.01
N ASP A 82 -3.80 7.30 -4.78
CA ASP A 82 -4.38 8.47 -5.43
C ASP A 82 -5.64 8.15 -6.24
N SER A 83 -5.66 7.00 -6.93
CA SER A 83 -6.80 6.55 -7.73
C SER A 83 -8.04 6.28 -6.89
N ASP A 84 -7.88 5.91 -5.62
CA ASP A 84 -8.99 5.61 -4.72
C ASP A 84 -9.43 6.86 -3.98
N ILE A 85 -8.48 7.68 -3.52
CA ILE A 85 -8.76 8.99 -2.92
C ILE A 85 -9.55 9.88 -3.89
N ALA A 86 -9.22 9.86 -5.19
CA ALA A 86 -9.89 10.67 -6.21
C ALA A 86 -11.40 10.38 -6.37
N LYS A 87 -11.85 9.18 -5.96
CA LYS A 87 -13.25 8.71 -6.06
C LYS A 87 -14.09 9.05 -4.83
N LEU A 88 -13.48 9.51 -3.74
CA LEU A 88 -14.17 9.75 -2.47
C LEU A 88 -15.02 11.02 -2.51
N SER A 89 -16.08 11.02 -1.69
CA SER A 89 -16.73 12.25 -1.23
C SER A 89 -15.93 12.90 -0.11
N ILE A 90 -16.15 14.19 0.15
CA ILE A 90 -15.53 14.92 1.27
C ILE A 90 -15.80 14.23 2.62
N LYS A 91 -17.02 13.71 2.81
CA LYS A 91 -17.38 12.98 4.03
C LYS A 91 -16.52 11.73 4.19
N GLN A 92 -16.35 10.94 3.14
CA GLN A 92 -15.52 9.72 3.19
C GLN A 92 -14.05 10.07 3.38
N TRP A 93 -13.56 11.14 2.74
CA TRP A 93 -12.20 11.61 2.92
C TRP A 93 -11.91 12.02 4.37
N ILE A 94 -12.83 12.75 5.03
CA ILE A 94 -12.71 13.08 6.46
C ILE A 94 -12.67 11.83 7.34
N VAL A 95 -13.46 10.80 7.03
CA VAL A 95 -13.41 9.52 7.77
C VAL A 95 -12.04 8.86 7.64
N ILE A 96 -11.46 8.81 6.44
CA ILE A 96 -10.10 8.27 6.25
C ILE A 96 -9.06 9.08 7.02
N VAL A 97 -9.18 10.42 7.05
CA VAL A 97 -8.30 11.26 7.87
C VAL A 97 -8.45 10.94 9.35
N GLN A 98 -9.66 10.70 9.84
CA GLN A 98 -9.90 10.31 11.25
C GLN A 98 -9.30 8.93 11.56
N GLU A 99 -9.51 7.94 10.69
CA GLU A 99 -8.91 6.60 10.82
C GLU A 99 -7.37 6.68 10.84
N PHE A 100 -6.80 7.54 9.98
CA PHE A 100 -5.36 7.82 9.99
C PHE A 100 -4.91 8.43 11.32
N LEU A 101 -5.65 9.39 11.89
CA LEU A 101 -5.31 10.01 13.18
C LEU A 101 -5.40 9.02 14.35
N VAL A 102 -6.37 8.10 14.34
CA VAL A 102 -6.43 6.98 15.29
C VAL A 102 -5.16 6.13 15.17
N ALA A 103 -4.78 5.75 13.95
CA ALA A 103 -3.57 4.97 13.72
C ALA A 103 -2.30 5.71 14.18
N GLN A 104 -2.21 7.03 13.96
CA GLN A 104 -1.09 7.85 14.47
C GLN A 104 -1.01 7.84 15.99
N HIS A 105 -2.16 7.91 16.67
CA HIS A 105 -2.19 7.87 18.13
C HIS A 105 -1.72 6.51 18.65
N GLU A 106 -2.19 5.42 18.06
CA GLU A 106 -1.74 4.07 18.41
C GLU A 106 -0.25 3.85 18.14
N CYS A 107 0.30 4.46 17.07
CA CYS A 107 1.73 4.48 16.80
C CYS A 107 2.51 5.18 17.91
N GLU A 108 1.98 6.22 18.55
CA GLU A 108 2.68 6.91 19.64
C GLU A 108 2.83 6.05 20.89
N ILE A 109 1.83 5.21 21.15
CA ILE A 109 1.80 4.30 22.30
C ILE A 109 2.65 3.07 22.00
N SER A 110 2.38 2.39 20.89
CA SER A 110 2.95 1.07 20.58
C SER A 110 4.28 1.15 19.83
N LYS A 111 4.54 2.28 19.15
CA LYS A 111 5.62 2.47 18.16
C LYS A 111 5.54 1.51 16.99
N LYS A 112 4.34 1.00 16.70
CA LYS A 112 4.03 0.09 15.61
C LYS A 112 2.78 0.58 14.90
N TRP A 113 2.71 0.32 13.60
CA TRP A 113 1.51 0.66 12.86
C TRP A 113 0.43 -0.39 13.14
N PRO A 114 -0.81 0.02 13.46
CA PRO A 114 -1.78 -0.91 14.03
C PRO A 114 -2.59 -1.71 13.01
N THR A 115 -2.68 -1.24 11.76
CA THR A 115 -3.56 -1.82 10.75
C THR A 115 -2.78 -2.40 9.57
N LYS A 116 -3.48 -3.06 8.65
CA LYS A 116 -2.88 -3.47 7.37
C LYS A 116 -2.39 -2.23 6.61
N GLN A 117 -1.16 -2.27 6.12
CA GLN A 117 -0.55 -1.18 5.37
C GLN A 117 -0.54 -1.45 3.87
N TRP A 118 -0.62 -0.38 3.08
CA TRP A 118 -0.13 -0.41 1.71
C TRP A 118 1.40 -0.42 1.71
N ALA A 119 1.98 -1.22 0.83
CA ALA A 119 3.40 -1.19 0.54
C ALA A 119 3.83 0.21 0.09
N HIS A 120 5.05 0.60 0.41
CA HIS A 120 5.52 1.95 0.15
C HIS A 120 5.79 2.20 -1.35
N GLY A 121 5.69 3.46 -1.78
CA GLY A 121 5.94 3.89 -3.16
C GLY A 121 5.10 3.13 -4.19
N ASP A 122 5.73 2.71 -5.28
CA ASP A 122 5.08 1.94 -6.35
C ASP A 122 4.62 0.54 -5.89
N GLY A 123 5.10 0.06 -4.74
CA GLY A 123 4.68 -1.20 -4.13
C GLY A 123 3.17 -1.28 -3.94
N ALA A 124 2.52 -0.18 -3.55
CA ALA A 124 1.07 -0.14 -3.35
C ALA A 124 0.28 -0.49 -4.62
N ILE A 125 0.76 -0.11 -5.80
CA ILE A 125 0.11 -0.39 -7.09
C ILE A 125 0.12 -1.90 -7.36
N PHE A 126 1.24 -2.57 -7.06
CA PHE A 126 1.37 -4.01 -7.23
C PHE A 126 0.54 -4.76 -6.18
N GLN A 127 0.55 -4.32 -4.92
CA GLN A 127 -0.30 -4.87 -3.87
C GLN A 127 -1.79 -4.80 -4.25
N SER A 128 -2.24 -3.67 -4.81
CA SER A 128 -3.65 -3.51 -5.24
C SER A 128 -4.07 -4.58 -6.25
N LYS A 129 -3.19 -4.88 -7.22
CA LYS A 129 -3.42 -5.95 -8.20
C LYS A 129 -3.45 -7.35 -7.58
N VAL A 130 -2.62 -7.60 -6.57
CA VAL A 130 -2.65 -8.86 -5.81
C VAL A 130 -4.00 -8.99 -5.12
N GLU A 131 -4.42 -7.97 -4.36
CA GLU A 131 -5.65 -7.98 -3.58
C GLU A 131 -6.90 -8.17 -4.44
N GLU A 132 -6.96 -7.54 -5.61
CA GLU A 132 -8.05 -7.73 -6.59
C GLU A 132 -8.24 -9.20 -7.00
N HIS A 133 -7.14 -9.95 -7.11
CA HIS A 133 -7.14 -11.32 -7.63
C HIS A 133 -7.02 -12.39 -6.54
N TYR A 134 -6.75 -11.99 -5.29
CA TYR A 134 -6.36 -12.92 -4.22
C TYR A 134 -7.47 -13.89 -3.83
N LEU A 135 -8.72 -13.43 -3.73
CA LEU A 135 -9.87 -14.30 -3.43
C LEU A 135 -10.06 -15.36 -4.53
N ALA A 136 -9.82 -15.02 -5.79
CA ALA A 136 -9.89 -15.97 -6.87
C ALA A 136 -8.69 -16.94 -6.84
N PHE A 137 -7.51 -16.45 -6.47
CA PHE A 137 -6.32 -17.27 -6.27
C PHE A 137 -6.54 -18.33 -5.18
N GLU A 138 -7.05 -17.94 -4.02
CA GLU A 138 -7.37 -18.83 -2.90
C GLU A 138 -8.43 -19.88 -3.30
N LYS A 139 -9.50 -19.44 -3.96
CA LYS A 139 -10.58 -20.34 -4.43
C LYS A 139 -10.15 -21.33 -5.51
N ASN A 140 -9.04 -21.10 -6.21
CA ASN A 140 -8.62 -21.97 -7.30
C ASN A 140 -8.07 -23.34 -6.83
N LEU A 141 -8.19 -23.68 -5.53
CA LEU A 141 -7.87 -24.99 -4.91
C LEU A 141 -6.54 -25.59 -5.38
N LEU A 142 -5.57 -24.74 -5.66
CA LEU A 142 -4.35 -25.13 -6.33
C LEU A 142 -3.43 -25.97 -5.43
N GLY A 143 -3.69 -26.02 -4.12
CA GLY A 143 -2.71 -26.49 -3.13
C GLY A 143 -1.45 -25.62 -3.10
N ILE A 144 -1.49 -24.45 -3.76
CA ILE A 144 -0.42 -23.48 -3.87
C ILE A 144 -0.78 -22.29 -2.98
N THR A 145 0.15 -21.90 -2.13
CA THR A 145 0.14 -20.60 -1.43
C THR A 145 1.16 -19.67 -2.10
N LEU A 146 1.09 -18.37 -1.78
CA LEU A 146 2.12 -17.42 -2.24
C LEU A 146 3.52 -17.85 -1.77
N ASP A 147 3.65 -18.32 -0.53
CA ASP A 147 4.94 -18.72 0.06
C ASP A 147 5.59 -19.91 -0.66
N ASN A 148 4.79 -20.75 -1.30
CA ASN A 148 5.26 -21.90 -2.08
C ASN A 148 5.67 -21.52 -3.52
N LEU A 149 5.44 -20.27 -3.95
CA LEU A 149 5.79 -19.78 -5.27
C LEU A 149 7.11 -19.01 -5.24
N GLN A 150 7.97 -19.30 -6.21
CA GLN A 150 9.20 -18.55 -6.43
C GLN A 150 9.15 -17.85 -7.78
N VAL A 151 9.37 -16.55 -7.79
CA VAL A 151 9.45 -15.76 -9.02
C VAL A 151 10.91 -15.43 -9.30
N LYS A 152 11.37 -15.70 -10.52
CA LYS A 152 12.71 -15.31 -11.01
C LYS A 152 12.56 -14.37 -12.19
N GLU A 153 13.24 -13.24 -12.10
CA GLU A 153 13.40 -12.28 -13.18
C GLU A 153 14.53 -12.75 -14.11
N ILE A 154 14.23 -12.93 -15.40
CA ILE A 154 15.16 -13.40 -16.41
C ILE A 154 15.28 -12.32 -17.50
N GLY A 155 16.44 -11.68 -17.56
CA GLY A 155 16.76 -10.74 -18.64
C GLY A 155 17.06 -11.48 -19.93
N ILE A 156 16.24 -11.28 -20.96
CA ILE A 156 16.47 -11.82 -22.30
C ILE A 156 16.51 -10.65 -23.29
N LYS A 157 17.71 -10.32 -23.79
CA LYS A 157 17.96 -9.17 -24.67
C LYS A 157 17.46 -7.86 -24.03
N LYS A 158 16.44 -7.23 -24.63
CA LYS A 158 15.81 -5.97 -24.19
C LYS A 158 14.51 -6.17 -23.41
N GLU A 159 14.15 -7.42 -23.13
CA GLU A 159 12.90 -7.76 -22.42
C GLU A 159 13.19 -8.50 -21.12
N ILE A 160 12.29 -8.31 -20.16
CA ILE A 160 12.31 -9.02 -18.89
C ILE A 160 11.19 -10.04 -18.91
N LEU A 161 11.56 -11.31 -18.72
CA LEU A 161 10.62 -12.38 -18.47
C LEU A 161 10.59 -12.74 -16.99
N TYR A 162 9.43 -13.22 -16.55
CA TYR A 162 9.24 -13.74 -15.20
C TYR A 162 8.92 -15.23 -15.28
N HIS A 163 9.74 -16.00 -14.59
CA HIS A 163 9.57 -17.44 -14.41
C HIS A 163 8.98 -17.70 -13.04
N ILE A 164 7.87 -18.44 -12.98
CA ILE A 164 7.23 -18.83 -11.73
C ILE A 164 7.47 -20.32 -11.49
N TYR A 165 8.03 -20.65 -10.34
CA TYR A 165 8.30 -22.01 -9.91
C TYR A 165 7.41 -22.38 -8.74
N PHE A 166 7.00 -23.65 -8.69
CA PHE A 166 6.34 -24.28 -7.56
C PHE A 166 7.09 -25.58 -7.26
N GLU A 167 7.55 -25.76 -6.02
CA GLU A 167 8.36 -26.91 -5.60
C GLU A 167 9.56 -27.19 -6.54
N GLY A 168 10.24 -26.12 -6.97
CA GLY A 168 11.39 -26.19 -7.89
C GLY A 168 11.04 -26.41 -9.37
N ASN A 169 9.77 -26.68 -9.70
CA ASN A 169 9.32 -26.89 -11.07
C ASN A 169 8.83 -25.59 -11.70
N LEU A 170 9.30 -25.27 -12.91
CA LEU A 170 8.81 -24.11 -13.68
C LEU A 170 7.37 -24.38 -14.11
N ILE A 171 6.41 -23.58 -13.63
CA ILE A 171 4.98 -23.76 -13.91
C ILE A 171 4.37 -22.69 -14.81
N LEU A 172 4.96 -21.49 -14.90
CA LEU A 172 4.49 -20.41 -15.77
C LEU A 172 5.66 -19.51 -16.21
N VAL A 173 5.55 -18.98 -17.43
CA VAL A 173 6.47 -17.98 -17.97
C VAL A 173 5.66 -16.87 -18.61
N GLY A 174 6.05 -15.62 -18.38
CA GLY A 174 5.46 -14.48 -19.04
C GLY A 174 6.33 -13.22 -18.98
N ASN A 175 5.74 -12.10 -19.36
CA ASN A 175 6.30 -10.76 -19.14
C ASN A 175 5.46 -10.02 -18.07
N LYS A 176 5.73 -8.74 -17.81
CA LYS A 176 4.98 -7.96 -16.80
C LYS A 176 3.46 -7.89 -17.04
N GLU A 177 3.02 -8.05 -18.28
CA GLU A 177 1.61 -7.85 -18.68
C GLU A 177 0.83 -9.16 -18.73
N LYS A 178 1.46 -10.25 -19.19
CA LYS A 178 0.75 -11.48 -19.50
C LYS A 178 1.63 -12.73 -19.42
N VAL A 179 0.95 -13.85 -19.17
CA VAL A 179 1.51 -15.19 -19.35
C VAL A 179 1.75 -15.47 -20.83
N LEU A 180 2.96 -15.90 -21.19
CA LEU A 180 3.34 -16.27 -22.54
C LEU A 180 3.20 -17.79 -22.77
N ASN A 181 3.59 -18.61 -21.78
CA ASN A 181 3.49 -20.07 -21.88
C ASN A 181 2.46 -20.62 -20.89
N LYS A 182 1.41 -21.26 -21.42
CA LYS A 182 0.28 -21.79 -20.65
C LYS A 182 0.05 -23.30 -20.83
N ARG A 183 1.12 -24.05 -21.16
CA ARG A 183 1.04 -25.48 -21.55
C ARG A 183 1.04 -26.48 -20.39
N TYR A 184 1.31 -26.05 -19.17
CA TYR A 184 1.34 -26.90 -17.97
C TYR A 184 -0.04 -27.44 -17.60
N SER A 185 -0.15 -28.52 -16.85
CA SER A 185 -1.44 -29.07 -16.40
C SER A 185 -2.13 -28.15 -15.38
N CYS A 186 -3.45 -27.95 -15.47
CA CYS A 186 -4.19 -27.28 -14.40
C CYS A 186 -4.29 -28.20 -13.19
N ILE A 187 -4.09 -27.63 -12.01
CA ILE A 187 -4.21 -28.30 -10.70
C ILE A 187 -5.55 -27.99 -10.00
N CYS A 188 -6.37 -27.16 -10.64
CA CYS A 188 -7.69 -26.72 -10.18
C CYS A 188 -8.81 -27.80 -10.21
N ASP A 189 -8.47 -29.06 -10.48
CA ASP A 189 -9.41 -30.17 -10.63
C ASP A 189 -9.02 -31.34 -9.71
N ALA A 190 -9.35 -31.18 -8.43
CA ALA A 190 -9.12 -32.23 -7.44
C ALA A 190 -10.13 -33.40 -7.52
N TYR A 191 -11.22 -33.30 -8.30
CA TYR A 191 -12.34 -34.26 -8.19
C TYR A 191 -13.05 -34.71 -9.49
N SER A 192 -12.59 -34.42 -10.72
CA SER A 192 -13.33 -34.92 -11.90
C SER A 192 -12.53 -35.18 -13.18
N LEU A 193 -11.90 -36.36 -13.25
CA LEU A 193 -11.80 -37.23 -14.43
C LEU A 193 -11.12 -36.71 -15.72
N LYS A 194 -10.58 -35.48 -15.82
CA LYS A 194 -9.87 -34.99 -17.01
C LYS A 194 -8.41 -34.60 -16.73
N LYS A 195 -7.57 -35.63 -16.56
CA LYS A 195 -6.10 -35.59 -16.33
C LYS A 195 -5.21 -34.75 -17.30
N HIS A 196 -5.74 -34.00 -18.26
CA HIS A 196 -4.93 -33.34 -19.31
C HIS A 196 -5.38 -31.95 -19.77
N ARG A 197 -6.11 -31.18 -18.96
CA ARG A 197 -6.39 -29.78 -19.33
C ARG A 197 -5.18 -28.90 -19.01
N SER A 198 -4.61 -28.26 -20.02
CA SER A 198 -3.56 -27.27 -19.75
C SER A 198 -4.12 -26.07 -18.98
N ILE A 199 -3.32 -25.48 -18.10
CA ILE A 199 -3.64 -24.35 -17.23
C ILE A 199 -4.11 -23.13 -18.03
N GLY A 200 -3.64 -22.99 -19.27
CA GLY A 200 -4.11 -21.97 -20.21
C GLY A 200 -5.53 -22.16 -20.75
N LYS A 201 -6.02 -23.39 -20.75
CA LYS A 201 -7.39 -23.75 -21.18
C LYS A 201 -8.35 -23.92 -20.00
N CYS A 202 -7.90 -23.60 -18.78
CA CYS A 202 -8.75 -23.64 -17.61
C CYS A 202 -9.85 -22.56 -17.70
N SER A 203 -11.11 -22.97 -17.55
CA SER A 203 -12.26 -22.06 -17.49
C SER A 203 -12.18 -21.08 -16.33
N SER A 204 -11.55 -21.47 -15.22
CA SER A 204 -11.30 -20.62 -14.05
C SER A 204 -10.11 -19.67 -14.23
N LYS A 205 -9.49 -19.62 -15.42
CA LYS A 205 -8.38 -18.71 -15.74
C LYS A 205 -7.17 -18.82 -14.78
N CYS A 206 -6.92 -20.00 -14.20
CA CYS A 206 -5.87 -20.20 -13.19
C CYS A 206 -4.50 -19.69 -13.63
N ALA A 207 -4.10 -19.88 -14.90
CA ALA A 207 -2.82 -19.36 -15.39
C ALA A 207 -2.68 -17.85 -15.20
N GLN A 208 -3.73 -17.09 -15.52
CA GLN A 208 -3.71 -15.64 -15.38
C GLN A 208 -3.72 -15.24 -13.90
N ILE A 209 -4.54 -15.90 -13.09
CA ILE A 209 -4.69 -15.55 -11.67
C ILE A 209 -3.40 -15.82 -10.89
N ILE A 210 -2.82 -17.03 -11.01
CA ILE A 210 -1.55 -17.38 -10.37
C ILE A 210 -0.46 -16.43 -10.83
N TYR A 211 -0.38 -16.18 -12.14
CA TYR A 211 0.65 -15.32 -12.68
C TYR A 211 0.52 -13.90 -12.18
N THR A 212 -0.67 -13.31 -12.25
CA THR A 212 -0.93 -11.95 -11.75
C THR A 212 -0.56 -11.86 -10.27
N VAL A 213 -1.05 -12.77 -9.42
CA VAL A 213 -0.79 -12.71 -7.97
C VAL A 213 0.70 -12.88 -7.66
N ALA A 214 1.37 -13.88 -8.23
CA ALA A 214 2.77 -14.16 -7.94
C ALA A 214 3.72 -13.07 -8.44
N ILE A 215 3.57 -12.61 -9.70
CA ILE A 215 4.49 -11.56 -10.20
C ILE A 215 4.25 -10.23 -9.48
N ASN A 216 3.01 -9.88 -9.13
CA ASN A 216 2.75 -8.60 -8.49
C ASN A 216 3.17 -8.63 -7.02
N ASP A 217 3.11 -9.77 -6.32
CA ASP A 217 3.72 -9.87 -5.00
C ASP A 217 5.25 -9.76 -5.06
N PHE A 218 5.90 -10.42 -6.04
CA PHE A 218 7.33 -10.25 -6.30
C PHE A 218 7.70 -8.79 -6.61
N LEU A 219 6.96 -8.14 -7.51
CA LEU A 219 7.20 -6.74 -7.89
C LEU A 219 6.90 -5.77 -6.75
N ARG A 220 5.91 -6.06 -5.90
CA ARG A 220 5.63 -5.31 -4.67
C ARG A 220 6.84 -5.33 -3.76
N ALA A 221 7.36 -6.52 -3.44
CA ALA A 221 8.54 -6.68 -2.58
C ALA A 221 9.79 -6.01 -3.18
N LYS A 222 9.98 -6.11 -4.50
CA LYS A 222 11.07 -5.42 -5.21
C LYS A 222 10.93 -3.90 -5.12
N ALA A 223 9.76 -3.35 -5.40
CA ALA A 223 9.51 -1.91 -5.36
C ALA A 223 9.62 -1.34 -3.94
N GLU A 224 9.20 -2.08 -2.93
CA GLU A 224 9.35 -1.69 -1.53
C GLU A 224 10.82 -1.62 -1.11
N ARG A 225 11.64 -2.60 -1.53
CA ARG A 225 13.09 -2.55 -1.33
C ARG A 225 13.72 -1.36 -2.05
N GLU A 226 13.40 -1.15 -3.32
CA GLU A 226 13.91 -0.02 -4.11
C GLU A 226 13.52 1.32 -3.49
N PHE A 227 12.31 1.43 -2.93
CA PHE A 227 11.86 2.59 -2.18
C PHE A 227 12.78 2.88 -0.99
N TRP A 228 13.04 1.89 -0.13
CA TRP A 228 13.90 2.08 1.04
C TRP A 228 15.36 2.34 0.65
N ASP A 229 15.90 1.58 -0.32
CA ASP A 229 17.25 1.75 -0.85
C ASP A 229 17.48 3.18 -1.38
N SER A 230 16.45 3.80 -1.98
CA SER A 230 16.54 5.18 -2.49
C SER A 230 16.83 6.21 -1.39
N PHE A 231 16.34 5.99 -0.17
CA PHE A 231 16.61 6.87 0.97
C PHE A 231 17.92 6.53 1.66
N ILE A 232 18.15 5.23 1.88
CA ILE A 232 19.33 4.71 2.56
C ILE A 232 20.60 5.07 1.78
N SER A 233 20.63 4.78 0.47
CA SER A 233 21.80 5.01 -0.38
C SER A 233 22.14 6.50 -0.52
N SER A 234 21.13 7.37 -0.36
CA SER A 234 21.34 8.81 -0.42
C SER A 234 22.03 9.37 0.84
N GLY A 235 21.89 8.69 1.98
CA GLY A 235 22.38 9.14 3.29
C GLY A 235 21.75 10.44 3.82
N LYS A 236 20.70 10.97 3.15
CA LYS A 236 20.13 12.30 3.44
C LYS A 236 18.93 12.26 4.38
N VAL A 237 18.42 11.08 4.70
CA VAL A 237 17.20 10.93 5.49
C VAL A 237 17.54 10.32 6.83
N GLU A 238 17.30 11.08 7.89
CA GLU A 238 17.43 10.61 9.26
C GLU A 238 16.14 9.97 9.74
N CYS A 239 16.26 8.88 10.51
CA CYS A 239 15.12 8.26 11.16
C CYS A 239 14.59 9.15 12.30
N CYS A 240 13.29 9.42 12.33
CA CYS A 240 12.66 10.20 13.40
C CYS A 240 12.50 9.44 14.73
N ASN A 241 12.92 8.17 14.81
CA ASN A 241 12.89 7.31 16.01
C ASN A 241 11.50 7.13 16.65
N SER A 242 10.43 7.42 15.91
CA SER A 242 9.05 7.30 16.41
C SER A 242 8.45 5.90 16.26
N MET A 243 9.09 5.01 15.49
CA MET A 243 8.64 3.65 15.20
C MET A 243 9.76 2.64 15.52
N LYS A 244 9.41 1.49 16.10
CA LYS A 244 10.37 0.42 16.45
C LYS A 244 10.93 -0.27 15.21
N ASP A 245 10.05 -0.63 14.29
CA ASP A 245 10.37 -1.50 13.15
C ASP A 245 10.57 -0.66 11.86
N CYS A 246 11.27 0.48 11.97
CA CYS A 246 11.54 1.38 10.85
C CYS A 246 12.83 0.97 10.12
N GLU A 247 12.77 0.74 8.82
CA GLU A 247 13.95 0.36 8.02
C GLU A 247 15.06 1.44 8.04
N LEU A 248 14.71 2.71 8.22
CA LEU A 248 15.68 3.79 8.40
C LEU A 248 16.42 3.72 9.74
N ASN A 249 15.87 3.03 10.76
CA ASN A 249 16.51 2.84 12.06
C ASN A 249 17.55 1.71 12.02
N CYS A 250 17.27 0.63 11.28
CA CYS A 250 18.05 -0.60 11.29
C CYS A 250 19.51 -0.43 10.83
N LEU A 251 19.86 0.66 10.14
CA LEU A 251 21.20 0.88 9.57
C LEU A 251 22.07 1.87 10.36
N LEU A 252 21.54 2.51 11.40
CA LEU A 252 22.32 3.37 12.32
C LEU A 252 22.95 2.58 13.49
N GLY A 253 23.02 1.24 13.39
CA GLY A 253 23.66 0.36 14.37
C GLY A 253 22.76 -0.12 15.52
N GLY A 254 21.43 -0.07 15.37
CA GLY A 254 20.47 -0.24 16.47
C GLY A 254 19.61 -1.51 16.49
N CYS A 255 19.74 -2.44 15.53
CA CYS A 255 18.91 -3.67 15.53
C CYS A 255 19.76 -4.93 15.36
N ASN A 256 19.81 -5.75 16.41
CA ASN A 256 20.18 -7.16 16.32
C ASN A 256 19.20 -7.84 15.36
N VAL A 257 19.68 -8.22 14.18
CA VAL A 257 18.96 -9.11 13.29
C VAL A 257 19.22 -10.53 13.78
N ASP A 258 18.50 -10.95 14.82
CA ASP A 258 18.41 -12.35 15.25
C ASP A 258 17.04 -12.56 15.92
N SER A 259 16.07 -13.05 15.12
CA SER A 259 15.05 -14.05 15.51
C SER A 259 14.14 -14.37 14.33
#